data_AF-C8S4M9-F1
#
_entry.id   AF-C8S4M9-F1
#
_cell.length_a   1.000
_cell.length_b   1.000
_cell.length_c   1.000
_cell.angle_alpha   90.00
_cell.angle_beta   90.00
_cell.angle_gamma   90.00
#
_symmetry.space_group_name_H-M   'P 1'
#
loop_
_entity.id
_entity.type
_entity.pdbx_description
1 polymer ?
#
loop_
_entity_poly.entity_id
_entity_poly.type
_entity_poly.pdbx_seq_one_letter_code
_entity_poly.pdbx_strand_id
1 'polypeptide(L)'
;MGEAKRKREAALNGPCPCGSGETAHLCCFTGKGWQWHKRPAILGLKTLPPAGRVEKCYMKELGSCIGPISGEHIISESVCQVLMGDGEFSISGVPWLEAGETKIIAPPQAKCLCRKHNSSLSPLDSAACYFFASLRSYLEHDTGPRHALLSGHDLERWLLKTAKAAAVSRNLAHGGKRLSGAFARDESILDMLDDPRHWPEGAGLYCTMNIGDLTENSVRFQFQPLTNEDDDIEALAFNIMGFRFVLLLEAHDLTKYPFLRGAKYRPGRIEISYPTSTSWVTLCWDDNKAHELLTAKWLQHR
;
A
#
# COMPACT_ATOMS: atom_id res chain seq x y z
N MET A 1 -32.78 -12.49 -26.14
CA MET A 1 -31.69 -12.68 -25.15
C MET A 1 -31.52 -11.36 -24.40
N GLY A 2 -31.76 -11.32 -23.08
CA GLY A 2 -31.88 -10.05 -22.32
C GLY A 2 -30.56 -9.28 -22.17
N GLU A 3 -30.64 -7.95 -22.08
CA GLU A 3 -29.49 -7.05 -21.92
C GLU A 3 -28.60 -7.39 -20.72
N ALA A 4 -29.20 -7.80 -19.59
CA ALA A 4 -28.47 -8.24 -18.41
C ALA A 4 -27.61 -9.50 -18.64
N LYS A 5 -28.09 -10.44 -19.47
CA LYS A 5 -27.33 -11.64 -19.84
C LYS A 5 -26.13 -11.29 -20.71
N ARG A 6 -26.31 -10.38 -21.69
CA ARG A 6 -25.22 -9.89 -22.54
C ARG A 6 -24.15 -9.13 -21.75
N LYS A 7 -24.55 -8.26 -20.82
CA LYS A 7 -23.60 -7.56 -19.93
C LYS A 7 -22.80 -8.56 -19.09
N ARG A 8 -23.45 -9.61 -18.58
CA ARG A 8 -22.79 -10.65 -17.78
C ARG A 8 -21.80 -11.47 -18.59
N GLU A 9 -22.18 -11.89 -19.80
CA GLU A 9 -21.30 -12.61 -20.72
C GLU A 9 -20.10 -11.74 -21.15
N ALA A 10 -20.32 -10.44 -21.40
CA ALA A 10 -19.25 -9.50 -21.71
C ALA A 10 -18.28 -9.33 -20.54
N ALA A 11 -18.78 -9.25 -19.29
CA ALA A 11 -17.91 -9.16 -18.12
C ALA A 11 -17.13 -10.46 -17.85
N LEU A 12 -17.76 -11.62 -18.07
CA LEU A 12 -17.13 -12.94 -17.89
C LEU A 12 -15.99 -13.18 -18.89
N ASN A 13 -16.18 -12.77 -20.14
CA ASN A 13 -15.24 -12.99 -21.24
C ASN A 13 -14.31 -11.78 -21.47
N GLY A 14 -14.51 -10.69 -20.74
CA GLY A 14 -13.66 -9.52 -20.77
C GLY A 14 -12.36 -9.70 -19.96
N PRO A 15 -11.42 -8.75 -20.09
CA PRO A 15 -10.20 -8.76 -19.31
C PRO A 15 -10.51 -8.56 -17.82
N CYS A 16 -9.75 -9.25 -16.97
CA CYS A 16 -9.84 -9.07 -15.53
C CYS A 16 -9.34 -7.67 -15.12
N PRO A 17 -10.07 -6.93 -14.25
CA PRO A 17 -9.67 -5.61 -13.78
C PRO A 17 -8.48 -5.65 -12.80
N CYS A 18 -7.83 -6.79 -12.58
CA CYS A 18 -6.63 -6.86 -11.72
C CYS A 18 -5.31 -6.64 -12.47
N GLY A 19 -5.37 -6.34 -13.76
CA GLY A 19 -4.18 -6.07 -14.58
C GLY A 19 -3.38 -7.32 -14.98
N SER A 20 -3.88 -8.54 -14.69
CA SER A 20 -3.19 -9.78 -15.04
C SER A 20 -3.18 -10.10 -16.55
N GLY A 21 -4.06 -9.45 -17.33
CA GLY A 21 -4.30 -9.80 -18.74
C GLY A 21 -5.16 -11.04 -18.95
N GLU A 22 -5.47 -11.78 -17.88
CA GLU A 22 -6.31 -12.98 -17.92
C GLU A 22 -7.79 -12.63 -18.12
N THR A 23 -8.54 -13.59 -18.67
CA THR A 23 -10.00 -13.48 -18.78
C THR A 23 -10.64 -13.51 -17.38
N ALA A 24 -11.63 -12.63 -17.15
CA ALA A 24 -12.23 -12.39 -15.83
C ALA A 24 -12.67 -13.68 -15.09
N HIS A 25 -13.37 -14.60 -15.78
CA HIS A 25 -13.89 -15.84 -15.18
C HIS A 25 -12.80 -16.88 -14.81
N LEU A 26 -11.60 -16.75 -15.38
CA LEU A 26 -10.44 -17.58 -15.05
C LEU A 26 -9.55 -16.92 -13.99
N CYS A 27 -9.89 -15.69 -13.58
CA CYS A 27 -9.06 -14.87 -12.71
C CYS A 27 -9.84 -14.48 -11.45
N CYS A 28 -10.24 -13.20 -11.33
CA CYS A 28 -10.80 -12.67 -10.08
C CYS A 28 -12.33 -12.59 -10.06
N PHE A 29 -13.03 -12.95 -11.14
CA PHE A 29 -14.49 -12.91 -11.14
C PHE A 29 -15.06 -14.18 -10.51
N THR A 30 -15.82 -14.02 -9.42
CA THR A 30 -16.35 -15.16 -8.66
C THR A 30 -17.73 -15.64 -9.14
N GLY A 31 -18.36 -14.91 -10.08
CA GLY A 31 -19.63 -15.30 -10.70
C GLY A 31 -20.88 -15.12 -9.84
N LYS A 32 -20.75 -15.13 -8.51
CA LYS A 32 -21.85 -14.90 -7.55
C LYS A 32 -22.09 -13.40 -7.40
N GLY A 33 -23.31 -12.93 -7.69
CA GLY A 33 -23.71 -11.55 -7.43
C GLY A 33 -22.84 -10.46 -8.05
N TRP A 34 -22.18 -10.72 -9.18
CA TRP A 34 -21.21 -9.79 -9.81
C TRP A 34 -19.98 -9.45 -8.94
N GLN A 35 -19.60 -10.35 -8.03
CA GLN A 35 -18.50 -10.13 -7.10
C GLN A 35 -17.14 -10.43 -7.73
N TRP A 36 -16.20 -9.53 -7.47
CA TRP A 36 -14.79 -9.62 -7.81
C TRP A 36 -13.97 -9.86 -6.56
N HIS A 37 -12.97 -10.72 -6.64
CA HIS A 37 -12.12 -11.03 -5.50
C HIS A 37 -10.70 -11.40 -5.95
N LYS A 38 -9.73 -10.55 -5.60
CA LYS A 38 -8.30 -10.80 -5.80
C LYS A 38 -7.70 -11.27 -4.47
N ARG A 39 -7.29 -12.54 -4.41
CA ARG A 39 -6.61 -13.10 -3.24
C ARG A 39 -5.24 -12.45 -3.01
N PRO A 40 -4.78 -12.35 -1.75
CA PRO A 40 -3.44 -11.90 -1.41
C PRO A 40 -2.35 -12.81 -2.00
N ALA A 41 -1.19 -12.22 -2.26
CA ALA A 41 -0.01 -12.96 -2.66
C ALA A 41 0.51 -13.85 -1.51
N ILE A 42 0.90 -15.09 -1.84
CA ILE A 42 1.60 -16.00 -0.93
C ILE A 42 3.10 -15.74 -1.10
N LEU A 43 3.76 -15.22 -0.07
CA LEU A 43 5.19 -14.89 -0.15
C LEU A 43 6.06 -16.08 0.26
N GLY A 44 5.64 -16.84 1.27
CA GLY A 44 6.30 -18.06 1.71
C GLY A 44 7.69 -17.81 2.31
N LEU A 45 7.92 -16.63 2.90
CA LEU A 45 9.21 -16.17 3.42
C LEU A 45 9.81 -17.16 4.42
N LYS A 46 8.98 -17.70 5.32
CA LYS A 46 9.40 -18.69 6.34
C LYS A 46 9.58 -20.12 5.79
N THR A 47 9.07 -20.38 4.59
CA THR A 47 9.17 -21.69 3.92
C THR A 47 10.26 -21.74 2.86
N LEU A 48 11.00 -20.63 2.68
CA LEU A 48 12.11 -20.58 1.74
C LEU A 48 13.20 -21.59 2.14
N PRO A 49 13.83 -22.28 1.18
CA PRO A 49 14.93 -23.19 1.47
C PRO A 49 16.07 -22.49 2.23
N PRO A 50 16.66 -23.14 3.25
CA PRO A 50 17.85 -22.61 3.92
C PRO A 50 18.99 -22.39 2.92
N ALA A 51 19.70 -21.28 3.06
CA ALA A 51 20.82 -20.93 2.18
C ALA A 51 21.95 -20.22 2.92
N GLY A 52 21.65 -19.43 3.94
CA GLY A 52 22.63 -18.68 4.72
C GLY A 52 22.08 -17.37 5.25
N ARG A 53 22.99 -16.55 5.79
CA ARG A 53 22.70 -15.23 6.36
C ARG A 53 23.51 -14.17 5.65
N VAL A 54 22.89 -13.01 5.43
CA VAL A 54 23.57 -11.82 4.92
C VAL A 54 23.32 -10.70 5.94
N GLU A 55 24.38 -10.22 6.60
CA GLU A 55 24.26 -9.34 7.79
C GLU A 55 23.42 -8.07 7.59
N LYS A 56 23.46 -7.51 6.37
CA LYS A 56 22.69 -6.31 6.02
C LYS A 56 21.23 -6.60 5.65
N CYS A 57 20.85 -7.86 5.46
CA CYS A 57 19.46 -8.22 5.18
C CYS A 57 18.66 -8.19 6.50
N TYR A 58 17.59 -7.39 6.58
CA TYR A 58 16.77 -7.39 7.80
C TYR A 58 15.99 -8.68 8.00
N MET A 59 15.93 -9.55 6.98
CA MET A 59 15.34 -10.90 7.05
C MET A 59 16.39 -11.99 7.29
N LYS A 60 17.61 -11.64 7.73
CA LYS A 60 18.72 -12.61 7.90
C LYS A 60 18.40 -13.75 8.85
N GLU A 61 17.55 -13.52 9.86
CA GLU A 61 17.20 -14.53 10.86
C GLU A 61 16.39 -15.69 10.27
N LEU A 62 15.74 -15.49 9.11
CA LEU A 62 15.09 -16.56 8.36
C LEU A 62 16.08 -17.59 7.78
N GLY A 63 17.39 -17.31 7.75
CA GLY A 63 18.42 -18.27 7.30
C GLY A 63 18.37 -18.64 5.80
N SER A 64 17.55 -17.94 5.01
CA SER A 64 17.31 -18.20 3.58
C SER A 64 17.90 -17.12 2.66
N CYS A 65 18.88 -16.33 3.14
CA CYS A 65 19.48 -15.28 2.35
C CYS A 65 20.33 -15.84 1.19
N ILE A 66 20.22 -15.19 0.03
CA ILE A 66 21.14 -15.37 -1.10
C ILE A 66 21.62 -13.99 -1.52
N GLY A 67 22.94 -13.77 -1.43
CA GLY A 67 23.58 -12.52 -1.81
C GLY A 67 23.50 -12.24 -3.33
N PRO A 68 23.89 -11.03 -3.77
CA PRO A 68 24.33 -9.90 -2.95
C PRO A 68 23.15 -9.16 -2.27
N ILE A 69 23.47 -8.12 -1.49
CA ILE A 69 22.48 -7.11 -1.08
C ILE A 69 21.95 -6.39 -2.32
N SER A 70 20.63 -6.23 -2.37
CA SER A 70 19.92 -5.43 -3.36
C SER A 70 20.04 -3.95 -3.07
N GLY A 71 20.02 -3.13 -4.13
CA GLY A 71 19.91 -1.67 -4.04
C GLY A 71 18.46 -1.19 -3.97
N GLU A 72 17.60 -1.93 -3.26
CA GLU A 72 16.16 -1.67 -3.21
C GLU A 72 15.87 -0.26 -2.67
N HIS A 73 14.92 0.44 -3.30
CA HIS A 73 14.43 1.73 -2.82
C HIS A 73 13.49 1.54 -1.62
N ILE A 74 13.44 2.51 -0.70
CA ILE A 74 12.48 2.47 0.43
C ILE A 74 11.04 2.34 -0.08
N ILE A 75 10.75 3.11 -1.13
CA ILE A 75 9.55 3.02 -1.94
C ILE A 75 9.98 2.37 -3.24
N SER A 76 9.35 1.28 -3.63
CA SER A 76 9.73 0.49 -4.81
C SER A 76 9.93 1.38 -6.04
N GLU A 77 10.93 1.08 -6.87
CA GLU A 77 11.28 1.91 -8.03
C GLU A 77 10.10 2.13 -8.98
N SER A 78 9.32 1.08 -9.21
CA SER A 78 8.10 1.11 -10.03
C SER A 78 7.06 2.09 -9.49
N VAL A 79 6.88 2.14 -8.17
CA VAL A 79 6.00 3.11 -7.52
C VAL A 79 6.57 4.51 -7.67
N CYS A 80 7.86 4.71 -7.42
CA CYS A 80 8.50 6.02 -7.61
C CYS A 80 8.32 6.56 -9.04
N GLN A 81 8.49 5.72 -10.06
CA GLN A 81 8.25 6.08 -11.46
C GLN A 81 6.80 6.52 -11.71
N VAL A 82 5.83 5.78 -11.14
CA VAL A 82 4.42 6.13 -11.20
C VAL A 82 4.12 7.46 -10.51
N LEU A 83 4.78 7.78 -9.40
CA LEU A 83 4.56 9.03 -8.68
C LEU A 83 5.21 10.22 -9.36
N MET A 84 6.43 10.05 -9.87
CA MET A 84 7.13 11.09 -10.63
C MET A 84 6.38 11.47 -11.91
N GLY A 85 5.95 10.49 -12.71
CA GLY A 85 5.50 10.75 -14.09
C GLY A 85 6.57 11.52 -14.85
N ASP A 86 6.20 12.67 -15.41
CA ASP A 86 7.13 13.60 -16.08
C ASP A 86 7.83 14.58 -15.12
N GLY A 87 7.49 14.56 -13.83
CA GLY A 87 8.01 15.47 -12.81
C GLY A 87 9.07 14.85 -11.89
N GLU A 88 9.37 15.54 -10.79
CA GLU A 88 10.39 15.12 -9.83
C GLU A 88 9.79 14.46 -8.58
N PHE A 89 10.52 13.52 -7.97
CA PHE A 89 10.09 12.88 -6.73
C PHE A 89 10.31 13.81 -5.54
N SER A 90 9.26 14.06 -4.76
CA SER A 90 9.34 14.87 -3.55
C SER A 90 8.93 14.08 -2.31
N ILE A 91 9.65 14.34 -1.23
CA ILE A 91 9.51 13.67 0.06
C ILE A 91 9.37 14.71 1.18
N SER A 92 8.63 14.36 2.21
CA SER A 92 8.54 15.10 3.49
C SER A 92 8.38 14.11 4.64
N GLY A 93 8.69 14.54 5.87
CA GLY A 93 8.54 13.69 7.07
C GLY A 93 9.73 12.78 7.39
N VAL A 94 10.88 13.01 6.75
CA VAL A 94 12.13 12.28 6.99
C VAL A 94 13.04 13.03 7.99
N PRO A 95 13.92 12.33 8.74
CA PRO A 95 14.75 12.90 9.81
C PRO A 95 15.57 14.14 9.50
N TRP A 96 16.01 14.28 8.25
CA TRP A 96 16.92 15.33 7.81
C TRP A 96 16.20 16.51 7.15
N LEU A 97 14.86 16.50 7.15
CA LEU A 97 14.03 17.62 6.73
C LEU A 97 13.34 18.22 7.96
N GLU A 98 13.25 19.54 7.99
CA GLU A 98 12.50 20.25 9.01
C GLU A 98 11.00 19.89 8.93
N ALA A 99 10.29 20.02 10.04
CA ALA A 99 8.86 19.74 10.06
C ALA A 99 8.10 20.64 9.07
N GLY A 100 7.35 20.02 8.14
CA GLY A 100 6.65 20.73 7.07
C GLY A 100 7.53 21.05 5.84
N GLU A 101 8.84 20.82 5.89
CA GLU A 101 9.73 20.94 4.75
C GLU A 101 9.47 19.81 3.74
N THR A 102 9.47 20.18 2.46
CA THR A 102 9.41 19.24 1.33
C THR A 102 10.68 19.40 0.52
N LYS A 103 11.29 18.27 0.14
CA LYS A 103 12.50 18.28 -0.69
C LYS A 103 12.32 17.38 -1.89
N ILE A 104 12.82 17.86 -3.02
CA ILE A 104 12.93 17.07 -4.25
C ILE A 104 14.23 16.29 -4.17
N ILE A 105 14.15 14.97 -4.20
CA ILE A 105 15.31 14.08 -4.13
C ILE A 105 15.11 12.87 -5.04
N ALA A 106 16.21 12.24 -5.44
CA ALA A 106 16.12 10.88 -5.97
C ALA A 106 15.53 9.94 -4.90
N PRO A 107 14.70 8.95 -5.28
CA PRO A 107 14.15 7.98 -4.35
C PRO A 107 15.24 7.37 -3.46
N PRO A 108 15.09 7.39 -2.12
CA PRO A 108 16.12 6.88 -1.22
C PRO A 108 16.25 5.36 -1.32
N GLN A 109 17.49 4.87 -1.39
CA GLN A 109 17.80 3.44 -1.38
C GLN A 109 18.04 2.90 0.04
N ALA A 110 17.39 1.79 0.34
CA ALA A 110 17.61 0.99 1.54
C ALA A 110 18.35 -0.31 1.15
N LYS A 111 19.68 -0.30 1.28
CA LYS A 111 20.56 -1.47 1.08
C LYS A 111 20.40 -2.51 2.21
N CYS A 112 19.16 -2.98 2.41
CA CYS A 112 18.70 -3.68 3.61
C CYS A 112 18.04 -5.04 3.32
N LEU A 113 18.00 -5.47 2.06
CA LEU A 113 17.48 -6.78 1.64
C LEU A 113 18.47 -7.49 0.73
N CYS A 114 18.64 -8.80 0.88
CA CYS A 114 19.35 -9.61 -0.11
C CYS A 114 18.50 -9.79 -1.38
N ARG A 115 19.11 -10.16 -2.51
CA ARG A 115 18.42 -10.36 -3.78
C ARG A 115 17.23 -11.31 -3.63
N LYS A 116 17.41 -12.45 -2.95
CA LYS A 116 16.34 -13.46 -2.78
C LYS A 116 15.14 -12.94 -2.00
N HIS A 117 15.38 -12.31 -0.84
CA HIS A 117 14.30 -11.77 -0.02
C HIS A 117 13.61 -10.59 -0.72
N ASN A 118 14.36 -9.72 -1.41
CA ASN A 118 13.76 -8.67 -2.20
C ASN A 118 12.86 -9.21 -3.31
N SER A 119 13.33 -10.20 -4.08
CA SER A 119 12.51 -10.87 -5.10
C SER A 119 11.30 -11.60 -4.52
N SER A 120 11.37 -12.08 -3.29
CA SER A 120 10.23 -12.75 -2.64
C SER A 120 9.13 -11.75 -2.22
N LEU A 121 9.49 -10.47 -2.05
CA LEU A 121 8.56 -9.38 -1.75
C LEU A 121 8.01 -8.66 -2.99
N SER A 122 8.55 -8.94 -4.18
CA SER A 122 8.15 -8.25 -5.42
C SER A 122 6.65 -8.31 -5.74
N PRO A 123 5.87 -9.36 -5.35
CA PRO A 123 4.42 -9.31 -5.54
C PRO A 123 3.75 -8.13 -4.84
N LEU A 124 4.27 -7.69 -3.69
CA LEU A 124 3.78 -6.50 -2.96
C LEU A 124 4.06 -5.22 -3.76
N ASP A 125 5.26 -5.12 -4.35
CA ASP A 125 5.66 -3.99 -5.19
C ASP A 125 4.81 -3.91 -6.46
N SER A 126 4.49 -5.05 -7.07
CA SER A 126 3.58 -5.12 -8.22
C SER A 126 2.17 -4.66 -7.85
N ALA A 127 1.64 -5.07 -6.69
CA ALA A 127 0.33 -4.65 -6.22
C ALA A 127 0.27 -3.14 -5.98
N ALA A 128 1.29 -2.57 -5.31
CA ALA A 128 1.38 -1.14 -5.07
C ALA A 128 1.55 -0.33 -6.37
N CYS A 129 2.42 -0.77 -7.28
CA CYS A 129 2.59 -0.15 -8.59
C CYS A 129 1.25 -0.11 -9.34
N TYR A 130 0.53 -1.23 -9.40
CA TYR A 130 -0.77 -1.30 -10.07
C TYR A 130 -1.82 -0.38 -9.40
N PHE A 131 -1.83 -0.33 -8.07
CA PHE A 131 -2.69 0.58 -7.31
C PHE A 131 -2.46 2.04 -7.70
N PHE A 132 -1.22 2.51 -7.59
CA PHE A 132 -0.89 3.91 -7.85
C PHE A 132 -1.03 4.28 -9.32
N ALA A 133 -0.69 3.38 -10.24
CA ALA A 133 -0.84 3.64 -11.68
C ALA A 133 -2.31 3.77 -12.06
N SER A 134 -3.16 2.90 -11.52
CA SER A 134 -4.62 2.96 -11.72
C SER A 134 -5.19 4.24 -11.12
N LEU A 135 -4.84 4.53 -9.86
CA LEU A 135 -5.31 5.72 -9.15
C LEU A 135 -4.93 7.01 -9.88
N ARG A 136 -3.65 7.14 -10.27
CA ARG A 136 -3.16 8.27 -11.05
C ARG A 136 -3.89 8.43 -12.36
N SER A 137 -3.99 7.36 -13.15
CA SER A 137 -4.70 7.37 -14.44
C SER A 137 -6.15 7.81 -14.26
N TYR A 138 -6.77 7.43 -13.14
CA TYR A 138 -8.15 7.76 -12.84
C TYR A 138 -8.34 9.20 -12.38
N LEU A 139 -7.33 9.81 -11.74
CA LEU A 139 -7.35 11.21 -11.29
C LEU A 139 -6.96 12.21 -12.40
N GLU A 140 -6.12 11.80 -13.36
CA GLU A 140 -5.62 12.70 -14.40
C GLU A 140 -6.51 12.78 -15.64
N HIS A 141 -7.28 11.72 -15.94
CA HIS A 141 -8.02 11.62 -17.20
C HIS A 141 -9.45 11.14 -16.97
N ASP A 142 -10.45 11.80 -17.55
CA ASP A 142 -11.81 11.25 -17.67
C ASP A 142 -11.96 10.53 -19.03
N THR A 143 -11.63 9.24 -19.06
CA THR A 143 -11.79 8.38 -20.25
C THR A 143 -12.99 7.44 -20.13
N GLY A 144 -13.95 7.77 -19.27
CA GLY A 144 -15.11 6.94 -18.96
C GLY A 144 -14.91 5.98 -17.78
N PRO A 145 -15.92 5.11 -17.50
CA PRO A 145 -15.90 4.21 -16.34
C PRO A 145 -14.78 3.18 -16.44
N ARG A 146 -13.90 3.14 -15.43
CA ARG A 146 -12.83 2.16 -15.30
C ARG A 146 -12.87 1.47 -13.94
N HIS A 147 -12.39 0.22 -13.90
CA HIS A 147 -12.32 -0.59 -12.70
C HIS A 147 -10.91 -1.18 -12.57
N ALA A 148 -10.26 -0.91 -11.44
CA ALA A 148 -9.06 -1.62 -10.99
C ALA A 148 -9.37 -2.47 -9.76
N LEU A 149 -8.74 -3.64 -9.66
CA LEU A 149 -8.96 -4.62 -8.60
C LEU A 149 -7.63 -5.10 -8.05
N LEU A 150 -7.45 -5.06 -6.73
CA LEU A 150 -6.26 -5.61 -6.07
C LEU A 150 -6.58 -6.17 -4.70
N SER A 151 -5.62 -6.92 -4.14
CA SER A 151 -5.65 -7.34 -2.75
C SER A 151 -5.30 -6.14 -1.85
N GLY A 152 -6.22 -5.74 -0.97
CA GLY A 152 -5.95 -4.74 0.04
C GLY A 152 -4.85 -5.20 1.01
N HIS A 153 -4.81 -6.49 1.32
CA HIS A 153 -3.75 -7.12 2.13
C HIS A 153 -2.36 -6.97 1.50
N ASP A 154 -2.25 -6.97 0.17
CA ASP A 154 -0.95 -6.79 -0.50
C ASP A 154 -0.49 -5.33 -0.41
N LEU A 155 -1.42 -4.38 -0.49
CA LEU A 155 -1.13 -2.95 -0.29
C LEU A 155 -0.75 -2.66 1.16
N GLU A 156 -1.46 -3.23 2.13
CA GLU A 156 -1.19 -3.12 3.57
C GLU A 156 0.21 -3.66 3.92
N ARG A 157 0.56 -4.83 3.38
CA ARG A 157 1.90 -5.43 3.55
C ARG A 157 3.00 -4.69 2.78
N TRP A 158 2.69 -4.09 1.63
CA TRP A 158 3.63 -3.23 0.94
C TRP A 158 4.00 -2.00 1.78
N LEU A 159 3.01 -1.34 2.41
CA LEU A 159 3.26 -0.23 3.32
C LEU A 159 4.13 -0.66 4.50
N LEU A 160 3.86 -1.84 5.06
CA LEU A 160 4.67 -2.43 6.13
C LEU A 160 6.12 -2.69 5.67
N LYS A 161 6.32 -3.20 4.44
CA LYS A 161 7.65 -3.38 3.83
C LYS A 161 8.38 -2.05 3.74
N THR A 162 7.72 -1.01 3.22
CA THR A 162 8.29 0.34 3.09
C THR A 162 8.67 0.91 4.45
N ALA A 163 7.81 0.77 5.47
CA ALA A 163 8.09 1.18 6.83
C ALA A 163 9.32 0.46 7.42
N LYS A 164 9.38 -0.87 7.29
CA LYS A 164 10.51 -1.68 7.78
C LYS A 164 11.82 -1.29 7.08
N ALA A 165 11.78 -1.11 5.76
CA ALA A 165 12.94 -0.65 4.99
C ALA A 165 13.41 0.74 5.46
N ALA A 166 12.48 1.69 5.66
CA ALA A 166 12.79 3.03 6.14
C ALA A 166 13.39 3.02 7.56
N ALA A 167 12.85 2.20 8.46
CA ALA A 167 13.35 2.03 9.83
C ALA A 167 14.77 1.46 9.87
N VAL A 168 15.00 0.34 9.16
CA VAL A 168 16.31 -0.34 9.13
C VAL A 168 17.38 0.54 8.49
N SER A 169 17.02 1.29 7.46
CA SER A 169 17.92 2.22 6.78
C SER A 169 18.11 3.56 7.51
N ARG A 170 17.48 3.73 8.69
CA ARG A 170 17.53 4.95 9.53
C ARG A 170 16.99 6.19 8.83
N ASN A 171 16.01 5.98 7.96
CA ASN A 171 15.30 7.02 7.23
C ASN A 171 13.97 7.44 7.90
N LEU A 172 13.76 7.04 9.16
CA LEU A 172 12.64 7.46 10.00
C LEU A 172 13.12 8.21 11.25
N ALA A 173 12.37 9.24 11.63
CA ALA A 173 12.59 10.04 12.82
C ALA A 173 11.29 10.65 13.31
N HIS A 174 11.32 11.05 14.58
CA HIS A 174 10.27 11.81 15.22
C HIS A 174 10.89 13.05 15.88
N GLY A 175 10.35 14.25 15.60
CA GLY A 175 10.89 15.50 16.15
C GLY A 175 12.39 15.74 15.87
N GLY A 176 12.89 15.34 14.69
CA GLY A 176 14.31 15.44 14.34
C GLY A 176 15.24 14.42 15.03
N LYS A 177 14.70 13.55 15.91
CA LYS A 177 15.45 12.49 16.59
C LYS A 177 15.27 11.14 15.90
N ARG A 178 16.35 10.37 15.87
CA ARG A 178 16.31 8.97 15.40
C ARG A 178 15.51 8.13 16.38
N LEU A 179 14.75 7.20 15.83
CA LEU A 179 13.95 6.25 16.60
C LEU A 179 14.84 5.20 17.32
N SER A 180 14.30 4.55 18.36
CA SER A 180 14.95 3.51 19.19
C SER A 180 15.53 2.33 18.38
N GLY A 181 14.97 2.10 17.19
CA GLY A 181 15.23 0.95 16.34
C GLY A 181 14.59 -0.35 16.79
N ALA A 182 13.70 -0.36 17.80
CA ALA A 182 12.99 -1.56 18.24
C ALA A 182 12.15 -2.14 17.08
N PHE A 183 11.35 -1.30 16.42
CA PHE A 183 10.60 -1.67 15.21
C PHE A 183 11.50 -2.24 14.10
N ALA A 184 12.73 -1.72 13.94
CA ALA A 184 13.68 -2.24 12.95
C ALA A 184 14.17 -3.66 13.30
N ARG A 185 14.23 -4.02 14.58
CA ARG A 185 14.67 -5.33 15.09
C ARG A 185 13.52 -6.32 15.30
N ASP A 186 12.28 -5.85 15.32
CA ASP A 186 11.12 -6.69 15.58
C ASP A 186 10.89 -7.75 14.49
N GLU A 187 10.98 -9.02 14.87
CA GLU A 187 10.79 -10.16 13.99
C GLU A 187 9.30 -10.47 13.74
N SER A 188 8.40 -10.03 14.63
CA SER A 188 6.95 -10.22 14.44
C SER A 188 6.43 -9.53 13.17
N ILE A 189 7.11 -8.46 12.75
CA ILE A 189 6.86 -7.78 11.47
C ILE A 189 7.05 -8.71 10.28
N LEU A 190 7.95 -9.70 10.36
CA LEU A 190 8.13 -10.68 9.29
C LEU A 190 6.91 -11.60 9.14
N ASP A 191 6.22 -11.88 10.24
CA ASP A 191 5.03 -12.73 10.26
C ASP A 191 3.86 -12.01 9.58
N MET A 192 3.70 -10.72 9.89
CA MET A 192 2.73 -9.83 9.25
C MET A 192 3.01 -9.61 7.76
N LEU A 193 4.29 -9.57 7.35
CA LEU A 193 4.70 -9.51 5.95
C LEU A 193 4.40 -10.83 5.22
N ASP A 194 4.71 -11.98 5.83
CA ASP A 194 4.54 -13.28 5.17
C ASP A 194 3.06 -13.64 5.00
N ASP A 195 2.23 -13.35 6.01
CA ASP A 195 0.83 -13.75 6.05
C ASP A 195 -0.06 -12.69 6.74
N PRO A 196 -1.08 -12.15 6.03
CA PRO A 196 -1.96 -11.10 6.55
C PRO A 196 -2.79 -11.52 7.77
N ARG A 197 -2.86 -12.81 8.11
CA ARG A 197 -3.57 -13.31 9.30
C ARG A 197 -2.84 -13.05 10.61
N HIS A 198 -1.55 -12.69 10.58
CA HIS A 198 -0.78 -12.36 11.79
C HIS A 198 -0.97 -10.92 12.27
N TRP A 199 -1.74 -10.10 11.55
CA TRP A 199 -2.05 -8.73 11.98
C TRP A 199 -2.94 -8.78 13.24
N PRO A 200 -2.62 -7.99 14.29
CA PRO A 200 -3.49 -7.89 15.46
C PRO A 200 -4.90 -7.43 15.09
N GLU A 201 -5.91 -7.82 15.87
CA GLU A 201 -7.26 -7.36 15.61
C GLU A 201 -7.36 -5.83 15.77
N GLY A 202 -7.94 -5.17 14.75
CA GLY A 202 -8.03 -3.72 14.69
C GLY A 202 -6.76 -3.04 14.18
N ALA A 203 -5.63 -3.75 14.05
CA ALA A 203 -4.48 -3.26 13.31
C ALA A 203 -4.74 -3.31 11.80
N GLY A 204 -4.00 -2.51 11.03
CA GLY A 204 -4.09 -2.49 9.58
C GLY A 204 -4.27 -1.10 9.00
N LEU A 205 -4.76 -1.08 7.76
CA LEU A 205 -4.94 0.11 6.96
C LEU A 205 -6.19 0.88 7.37
N TYR A 206 -6.06 2.17 7.66
CA TYR A 206 -7.15 3.10 7.88
C TYR A 206 -7.09 4.22 6.85
N CYS A 207 -8.24 4.61 6.28
CA CYS A 207 -8.36 5.84 5.52
C CYS A 207 -9.05 6.91 6.37
N THR A 208 -8.39 8.04 6.55
CA THR A 208 -8.87 9.15 7.40
C THR A 208 -9.72 10.16 6.63
N MET A 209 -9.90 9.95 5.33
CA MET A 209 -10.74 10.80 4.50
C MET A 209 -12.21 10.49 4.69
N ASN A 210 -13.02 11.54 4.73
CA ASN A 210 -14.47 11.44 4.73
C ASN A 210 -15.07 11.76 3.35
N ILE A 211 -16.30 11.31 3.13
CA ILE A 211 -17.06 11.67 1.93
C ILE A 211 -17.21 13.20 1.88
N GLY A 212 -16.77 13.81 0.78
CA GLY A 212 -16.83 15.25 0.57
C GLY A 212 -15.58 16.02 1.01
N ASP A 213 -14.58 15.34 1.58
CA ASP A 213 -13.27 15.95 1.79
C ASP A 213 -12.70 16.43 0.44
N LEU A 214 -12.32 17.70 0.39
CA LEU A 214 -11.55 18.26 -0.70
C LEU A 214 -10.08 17.93 -0.48
N THR A 215 -9.40 17.48 -1.52
CA THR A 215 -7.96 17.33 -1.51
C THR A 215 -7.41 17.75 -2.86
N GLU A 216 -6.16 18.19 -2.87
CA GLU A 216 -5.41 18.44 -4.10
C GLU A 216 -4.69 17.16 -4.51
N ASN A 217 -4.65 16.89 -5.81
CA ASN A 217 -3.90 15.77 -6.35
C ASN A 217 -2.44 16.23 -6.36
N SER A 218 -1.74 15.94 -5.27
CA SER A 218 -0.31 16.15 -5.21
C SER A 218 0.39 14.81 -5.47
N VAL A 219 1.36 14.82 -6.37
CA VAL A 219 2.27 13.68 -6.62
C VAL A 219 3.28 13.44 -5.48
N ARG A 220 3.03 14.04 -4.31
CA ARG A 220 3.90 13.98 -3.14
C ARG A 220 3.67 12.66 -2.43
N PHE A 221 4.77 12.00 -2.05
CA PHE A 221 4.72 10.89 -1.11
C PHE A 221 5.16 11.41 0.26
N GLN A 222 4.23 11.40 1.21
CA GLN A 222 4.52 11.72 2.60
C GLN A 222 4.39 10.45 3.42
N PHE A 223 5.35 10.20 4.29
CA PHE A 223 5.25 9.17 5.32
C PHE A 223 5.79 9.73 6.62
N GLN A 224 5.05 9.50 7.70
CA GLN A 224 5.38 10.00 9.03
C GLN A 224 5.18 8.87 10.04
N PRO A 225 6.22 8.48 10.80
CA PRO A 225 6.05 7.54 11.89
C PRO A 225 5.26 8.22 13.03
N LEU A 226 4.32 7.48 13.60
CA LEU A 226 3.64 7.81 14.84
C LEU A 226 4.21 6.88 15.91
N THR A 227 4.73 7.48 16.98
CA THR A 227 5.49 6.78 18.01
C THR A 227 4.81 6.85 19.38
N ASN A 228 5.16 5.92 20.27
CA ASN A 228 4.85 6.04 21.70
C ASN A 228 5.90 6.85 22.46
N GLU A 229 5.74 6.87 23.79
CA GLU A 229 6.65 7.54 24.73
C GLU A 229 8.08 7.00 24.69
N ASP A 230 8.28 5.76 24.22
CA ASP A 230 9.59 5.11 24.09
C ASP A 230 10.25 5.32 22.70
N ASP A 231 9.68 6.19 21.85
CA ASP A 231 10.08 6.41 20.45
C ASP A 231 9.96 5.16 19.56
N ASP A 232 9.14 4.18 19.95
CA ASP A 232 8.81 3.01 19.14
C ASP A 232 7.68 3.30 18.17
N ILE A 233 7.77 2.77 16.94
CA ILE A 233 6.77 2.99 15.89
C ILE A 233 5.58 2.09 16.13
N GLU A 234 4.39 2.70 16.21
CA GLU A 234 3.13 1.97 16.38
C GLU A 234 2.17 2.21 15.23
N ALA A 235 2.34 3.31 14.51
CA ALA A 235 1.63 3.53 13.26
C ALA A 235 2.47 4.33 12.27
N LEU A 236 2.06 4.30 11.01
CA LEU A 236 2.61 5.15 9.96
C LEU A 236 1.48 5.90 9.28
N ALA A 237 1.52 7.23 9.35
CA ALA A 237 0.66 8.08 8.54
C ALA A 237 1.29 8.24 7.16
N PHE A 238 0.50 8.16 6.10
CA PHE A 238 0.96 8.39 4.74
C PHE A 238 -0.07 9.17 3.92
N ASN A 239 0.46 10.05 3.08
CA ASN A 239 -0.32 10.83 2.12
C ASN A 239 0.22 10.59 0.73
N ILE A 240 -0.68 10.27 -0.20
CA ILE A 240 -0.36 10.03 -1.60
C ILE A 240 -1.54 10.39 -2.49
N MET A 241 -1.31 11.24 -3.50
CA MET A 241 -2.34 11.70 -4.45
C MET A 241 -3.56 12.31 -3.74
N GLY A 242 -3.34 12.93 -2.57
CA GLY A 242 -4.38 13.50 -1.73
C GLY A 242 -5.09 12.51 -0.79
N PHE A 243 -4.82 11.21 -0.94
CA PHE A 243 -5.37 10.20 -0.05
C PHE A 243 -4.56 10.10 1.24
N ARG A 244 -5.25 10.28 2.37
CA ARG A 244 -4.68 10.22 3.71
C ARG A 244 -5.01 8.90 4.38
N PHE A 245 -3.97 8.15 4.69
CA PHE A 245 -4.09 6.85 5.31
C PHE A 245 -3.17 6.72 6.53
N VAL A 246 -3.48 5.75 7.36
CA VAL A 246 -2.71 5.38 8.54
C VAL A 246 -2.60 3.86 8.58
N LEU A 247 -1.38 3.34 8.67
CA LEU A 247 -1.10 1.93 8.90
C LEU A 247 -0.88 1.75 10.40
N LEU A 248 -1.84 1.16 11.11
CA LEU A 248 -1.69 0.84 12.51
C LEU A 248 -1.06 -0.55 12.66
N LEU A 249 0.01 -0.66 13.46
CA LEU A 249 0.76 -1.91 13.65
C LEU A 249 0.22 -2.73 14.83
N GLU A 250 -0.42 -2.08 15.79
CA GLU A 250 -0.99 -2.69 16.98
C GLU A 250 -2.52 -2.59 17.02
N ALA A 251 -3.13 -3.14 18.07
CA ALA A 251 -4.57 -3.08 18.25
C ALA A 251 -5.09 -1.63 18.29
N HIS A 252 -6.29 -1.41 17.76
CA HIS A 252 -6.88 -0.08 17.67
C HIS A 252 -7.21 0.50 19.05
N ASP A 253 -6.50 1.57 19.42
CA ASP A 253 -6.78 2.37 20.61
C ASP A 253 -7.20 3.80 20.23
N LEU A 254 -8.50 4.08 20.35
CA LEU A 254 -9.09 5.39 20.07
C LEU A 254 -8.75 6.45 21.11
N THR A 255 -8.27 6.07 22.30
CA THR A 255 -7.77 7.03 23.29
C THR A 255 -6.43 7.60 22.84
N LYS A 256 -5.60 6.76 22.22
CA LYS A 256 -4.29 7.10 21.69
C LYS A 256 -4.35 7.79 20.33
N TYR A 257 -5.25 7.33 19.45
CA TYR A 257 -5.42 7.89 18.11
C TYR A 257 -6.86 8.40 17.88
N PRO A 258 -7.27 9.48 18.57
CA PRO A 258 -8.64 10.00 18.47
C PRO A 258 -8.99 10.49 17.05
N PHE A 259 -8.00 10.86 16.24
CA PHE A 259 -8.21 11.24 14.83
C PHE A 259 -8.61 10.07 13.93
N LEU A 260 -8.44 8.82 14.38
CA LEU A 260 -8.97 7.63 13.68
C LEU A 260 -10.47 7.43 13.93
N ARG A 261 -11.09 8.25 14.79
CA ARG A 261 -12.54 8.20 15.00
C ARG A 261 -13.27 8.53 13.69
N GLY A 262 -14.02 7.56 13.18
CA GLY A 262 -14.74 7.68 11.91
C GLY A 262 -13.90 7.34 10.67
N ALA A 263 -12.61 7.05 10.84
CA ALA A 263 -11.77 6.56 9.75
C ALA A 263 -12.27 5.21 9.24
N LYS A 264 -12.12 4.99 7.94
CA LYS A 264 -12.52 3.74 7.27
C LYS A 264 -11.43 2.71 7.43
N TYR A 265 -11.67 1.72 8.29
CA TYR A 265 -10.81 0.55 8.40
C TYR A 265 -10.90 -0.28 7.11
N ARG A 266 -9.74 -0.60 6.52
CA ARG A 266 -9.56 -1.43 5.33
C ARG A 266 -10.60 -1.11 4.24
N PRO A 267 -10.58 0.10 3.66
CA PRO A 267 -11.63 0.53 2.73
C PRO A 267 -11.81 -0.48 1.61
N GLY A 268 -13.05 -0.83 1.25
CA GLY A 268 -13.34 -1.84 0.23
C GLY A 268 -13.28 -1.29 -1.20
N ARG A 269 -13.41 0.04 -1.35
CA ARG A 269 -13.40 0.71 -2.65
C ARG A 269 -12.96 2.16 -2.52
N ILE A 270 -12.26 2.67 -3.52
CA ILE A 270 -12.00 4.09 -3.73
C ILE A 270 -12.71 4.50 -5.02
N GLU A 271 -13.72 5.36 -4.93
CA GLU A 271 -14.45 5.89 -6.10
C GLU A 271 -13.97 7.28 -6.47
N ILE A 272 -13.81 7.51 -7.77
CA ILE A 272 -13.39 8.76 -8.38
C ILE A 272 -14.47 9.16 -9.37
N SER A 273 -15.19 10.23 -9.03
CA SER A 273 -16.35 10.68 -9.80
C SER A 273 -16.06 11.98 -10.54
N TYR A 274 -16.27 11.96 -11.85
CA TYR A 274 -16.38 13.11 -12.74
C TYR A 274 -17.86 13.36 -13.07
N PRO A 275 -18.22 14.51 -13.68
CA PRO A 275 -19.60 14.77 -14.07
C PRO A 275 -20.21 13.70 -14.99
N THR A 276 -19.37 13.08 -15.84
CA THR A 276 -19.80 12.16 -16.91
C THR A 276 -19.43 10.70 -16.67
N SER A 277 -18.59 10.40 -15.68
CA SER A 277 -18.14 9.04 -15.43
C SER A 277 -17.77 8.81 -13.97
N THR A 278 -17.78 7.54 -13.57
CA THR A 278 -17.25 7.10 -12.27
C THR A 278 -16.29 5.95 -12.51
N SER A 279 -15.05 6.12 -12.08
CA SER A 279 -14.03 5.08 -12.04
C SER A 279 -13.81 4.64 -10.60
N TRP A 280 -13.36 3.42 -10.37
CA TRP A 280 -13.11 2.94 -9.00
C TRP A 280 -12.00 1.91 -8.91
N VAL A 281 -11.33 1.92 -7.76
CA VAL A 281 -10.38 0.90 -7.35
C VAL A 281 -11.01 0.07 -6.24
N THR A 282 -11.09 -1.26 -6.41
CA THR A 282 -11.59 -2.20 -5.40
C THR A 282 -10.43 -2.86 -4.66
N LEU A 283 -10.48 -2.81 -3.33
CA LEU A 283 -9.52 -3.46 -2.44
C LEU A 283 -10.20 -4.70 -1.82
N CYS A 284 -9.63 -5.87 -2.09
CA CYS A 284 -10.14 -7.15 -1.59
C CYS A 284 -9.48 -7.53 -0.27
N TRP A 285 -10.29 -8.01 0.68
CA TRP A 285 -9.84 -8.39 2.02
C TRP A 285 -10.36 -9.79 2.38
N ASP A 286 -9.46 -10.65 2.84
CA ASP A 286 -9.71 -12.03 3.23
C ASP A 286 -9.88 -12.13 4.76
N ASP A 287 -10.80 -11.35 5.34
CA ASP A 287 -11.03 -11.29 6.80
C ASP A 287 -12.50 -11.49 7.20
N ASN A 288 -13.38 -11.83 6.25
CA ASN A 288 -14.82 -12.01 6.43
C ASN A 288 -15.55 -10.78 7.01
N LYS A 289 -14.93 -9.60 6.99
CA LYS A 289 -15.54 -8.34 7.44
C LYS A 289 -16.14 -7.60 6.26
N ALA A 290 -17.20 -6.84 6.52
CA ALA A 290 -17.75 -5.90 5.55
C ALA A 290 -16.89 -4.63 5.59
N HIS A 291 -16.44 -4.19 4.41
CA HIS A 291 -15.54 -3.04 4.28
C HIS A 291 -16.26 -1.88 3.60
N GLU A 292 -16.17 -0.71 4.23
CA GLU A 292 -16.87 0.48 3.77
C GLU A 292 -16.27 1.04 2.47
N LEU A 293 -17.11 1.68 1.67
CA LEU A 293 -16.68 2.38 0.46
C LEU A 293 -16.10 3.75 0.83
N LEU A 294 -14.99 4.11 0.21
CA LEU A 294 -14.46 5.45 0.20
C LEU A 294 -14.88 6.13 -1.11
N THR A 295 -15.70 7.16 -1.04
CA THR A 295 -16.05 7.97 -2.21
C THR A 295 -15.33 9.30 -2.14
N ALA A 296 -14.40 9.52 -3.08
CA ALA A 296 -13.77 10.81 -3.30
C ALA A 296 -14.44 11.50 -4.49
N LYS A 297 -14.93 12.72 -4.28
CA LYS A 297 -15.47 13.55 -5.37
C LYS A 297 -14.38 14.51 -5.81
N TRP A 298 -14.01 14.45 -7.09
CA TRP A 298 -13.00 15.34 -7.62
C TRP A 298 -13.64 16.55 -8.29
N LEU A 299 -13.22 17.74 -7.88
CA LEU A 299 -13.49 18.96 -8.62
C LEU A 299 -12.30 19.19 -9.54
N GLN A 300 -12.49 18.99 -10.84
CA GLN A 300 -11.49 19.36 -11.83
C GLN A 300 -11.40 20.90 -11.81
N HIS A 301 -10.28 21.46 -11.33
CA HIS A 301 -9.97 22.85 -11.64
C HIS A 301 -9.68 22.91 -13.14
N ARG A 302 -10.47 23.72 -13.85
CA ARG A 302 -10.28 24.04 -15.26
C ARG A 302 -8.93 24.73 -15.48
#